data_AF-A0A6G0I504-F1
#
_entry.id   AF-A0A6G0I504-F1
#
_cell.length_a   1.000
_cell.length_b   1.000
_cell.length_c   1.000
_cell.angle_alpha   90.00
_cell.angle_beta   90.00
_cell.angle_gamma   90.00
#
_symmetry.space_group_name_H-M   'P 1'
#
loop_
_entity.id
_entity.type
_entity.pdbx_description
1 polymer ?
#
loop_
_entity_poly.entity_id
_entity_poly.type
_entity_poly.pdbx_seq_one_letter_code
_entity_poly.pdbx_strand_id
1 'polypeptide(L)'
;MDHRCRHGRYVSYSFGNLYPGWYTLMPTSVILGLGGSPLWSAKCTYLTIAGNSQAAKDGKKGSDVINQYFGIFFFIFQSSAVWGNLMSSLIFGQDANIVDIPEEQLQTCGTADCGLSINSSSNSTTTRPEQKLVWTLVGCYIGVGVLAMLIVAVFLDNIDRNTTSEFRGNREPFWHTFLATFRLLKDWRLVTLIPLTMYSGFEQSFLSGEYTKNYVTCALGIHFVGYVMMCFGATNSLCSFLFGRLARYTGRAALFFLAALTNFACIIALLYWRPHPNQLGVFFVFPALWGMADAIWQTQTNALYGVLFPREKEAAFANYRMWESLGFVIAFAYSTFLCLEYKLYILLAVLVLTVITYPIVEYREHKNPTLPVIDGTSDDSEKAYEKGQEEDEKNVIRQTQM
;
A
#
# COMPACT_ATOMS: atom_id res chain seq x y z
N MET A 1 27.77 -11.95 0.66
CA MET A 1 27.41 -10.58 0.24
C MET A 1 26.96 -9.80 1.47
N ASP A 2 27.77 -8.81 1.82
CA ASP A 2 27.83 -8.11 3.10
C ASP A 2 26.46 -7.58 3.57
N HIS A 3 26.10 -7.86 4.82
CA HIS A 3 24.84 -7.42 5.45
C HIS A 3 24.75 -5.89 5.56
N ARG A 4 25.87 -5.18 5.44
CA ARG A 4 25.94 -3.71 5.53
C ARG A 4 25.50 -2.95 4.27
N CYS A 5 25.41 -3.60 3.10
CA CYS A 5 25.01 -2.92 1.85
C CYS A 5 23.50 -2.78 1.62
N ARG A 6 22.63 -3.29 2.51
CA ARG A 6 21.18 -3.34 2.23
C ARG A 6 20.38 -2.12 2.68
N HIS A 7 20.95 -1.21 3.45
CA HIS A 7 20.19 -0.10 4.06
C HIS A 7 20.34 1.26 3.32
N GLY A 8 21.34 1.44 2.45
CA GLY A 8 21.61 2.70 1.72
C GLY A 8 20.70 3.07 0.56
N ARG A 9 19.67 2.26 0.24
CA ARG A 9 18.94 2.34 -1.05
C ARG A 9 17.84 3.41 -1.08
N TYR A 10 17.17 3.66 0.04
CA TYR A 10 16.25 4.80 0.19
C TYR A 10 17.00 6.13 0.23
N VAL A 11 18.18 6.11 0.85
CA VAL A 11 19.07 7.27 0.94
C VAL A 11 19.66 7.59 -0.43
N SER A 12 20.04 6.60 -1.25
CA SER A 12 20.50 6.86 -2.63
C SER A 12 19.45 7.55 -3.51
N TYR A 13 18.16 7.22 -3.34
CA TYR A 13 17.09 7.94 -4.03
C TYR A 13 16.97 9.39 -3.56
N SER A 14 17.10 9.63 -2.25
CA SER A 14 17.10 10.98 -1.70
C SER A 14 18.29 11.80 -2.21
N PHE A 15 19.48 11.20 -2.33
CA PHE A 15 20.64 11.84 -2.97
C PHE A 15 20.42 12.17 -4.45
N GLY A 16 19.75 11.27 -5.20
CA GLY A 16 19.38 11.54 -6.60
C GLY A 16 18.47 12.76 -6.77
N ASN A 17 17.69 13.10 -5.73
CA ASN A 17 16.80 14.27 -5.72
C ASN A 17 17.52 15.61 -5.43
N LEU A 18 18.79 15.62 -5.02
CA LEU A 18 19.57 16.86 -4.88
C LEU A 18 19.82 17.53 -6.23
N TYR A 19 20.05 16.71 -7.27
CA TYR A 19 20.23 17.14 -8.66
C TYR A 19 19.30 16.32 -9.55
N PRO A 20 18.01 16.71 -9.65
CA PRO A 20 17.02 15.96 -10.39
C PRO A 20 17.35 15.99 -11.89
N GLY A 21 17.65 14.83 -12.46
CA GLY A 21 17.92 14.65 -13.87
C GLY A 21 17.73 13.19 -14.27
N TRP A 22 17.64 12.92 -15.58
CA TRP A 22 17.44 11.56 -16.09
C TRP A 22 18.53 10.59 -15.60
N TYR A 23 19.78 11.03 -15.59
CA TYR A 23 20.93 10.23 -15.18
C TYR A 23 21.02 9.96 -13.67
N THR A 24 20.37 10.78 -12.83
CA THR A 24 20.38 10.61 -11.37
C THR A 24 19.13 9.90 -10.88
N LEU A 25 17.95 10.28 -11.38
CA LEU A 25 16.67 9.76 -10.93
C LEU A 25 16.37 8.36 -11.46
N MET A 26 16.69 8.04 -12.72
CA MET A 26 16.40 6.70 -13.27
C MET A 26 17.17 5.60 -12.53
N PRO A 27 18.52 5.68 -12.36
CA PRO A 27 19.26 4.62 -11.69
C PRO A 27 18.89 4.51 -10.21
N THR A 28 18.70 5.62 -9.52
CA THR A 28 18.35 5.61 -8.10
C THR A 28 16.94 5.08 -7.85
N SER A 29 15.99 5.32 -8.77
CA SER A 29 14.65 4.72 -8.72
C SER A 29 14.68 3.21 -8.95
N VAL A 30 15.50 2.73 -9.89
CA VAL A 30 15.70 1.28 -10.12
C VAL A 30 16.29 0.62 -8.87
N ILE A 31 17.29 1.25 -8.24
CA ILE A 31 17.90 0.77 -6.99
C ILE A 31 16.86 0.73 -5.85
N LEU A 32 16.01 1.75 -5.76
CA LEU A 32 14.93 1.81 -4.78
C LEU A 32 13.91 0.69 -5.00
N GLY A 33 13.44 0.50 -6.24
CA GLY A 33 12.45 -0.52 -6.59
C GLY A 33 12.95 -1.96 -6.36
N LEU A 34 14.14 -2.28 -6.87
CA LEU A 34 14.79 -3.57 -6.62
C LEU A 34 15.14 -3.78 -5.14
N GLY A 35 15.33 -2.68 -4.40
CA GLY A 35 15.73 -2.71 -3.00
C GLY A 35 14.57 -2.86 -2.01
N GLY A 36 13.41 -2.30 -2.32
CA GLY A 36 12.25 -2.23 -1.43
C GLY A 36 11.67 -3.61 -1.09
N SER A 37 11.45 -4.45 -2.10
CA SER A 37 10.85 -5.79 -1.90
C SER A 37 11.71 -6.71 -1.01
N PRO A 38 13.03 -6.88 -1.27
CA PRO A 38 13.89 -7.67 -0.38
C PRO A 38 14.01 -7.10 1.02
N LEU A 39 13.89 -5.77 1.21
CA LEU A 39 13.93 -5.16 2.53
C LEU A 39 12.72 -5.58 3.37
N TRP A 40 11.51 -5.50 2.79
CA TRP A 40 10.28 -5.96 3.45
C TRP A 40 10.35 -7.43 3.84
N SER A 41 10.78 -8.30 2.91
CA SER A 41 10.94 -9.72 3.17
C SER A 41 11.98 -10.01 4.27
N ALA A 42 13.14 -9.34 4.24
CA ALA A 42 14.18 -9.48 5.25
C ALA A 42 13.67 -9.05 6.64
N LYS A 43 12.96 -7.94 6.72
CA LYS A 43 12.34 -7.45 7.96
C LYS A 43 11.27 -8.39 8.49
N CYS A 44 10.40 -8.96 7.65
CA CYS A 44 9.45 -9.97 8.09
C CYS A 44 10.16 -11.21 8.65
N THR A 45 11.19 -11.69 7.96
CA THR A 45 11.99 -12.84 8.42
C THR A 45 12.67 -12.56 9.77
N TYR A 46 13.27 -11.38 9.93
CA TYR A 46 13.93 -10.98 11.17
C TYR A 46 12.96 -10.96 12.35
N LEU A 47 11.78 -10.33 12.20
CA LEU A 47 10.77 -10.28 13.25
C LEU A 47 10.23 -11.67 13.62
N THR A 48 10.02 -12.55 12.63
CA THR A 48 9.59 -13.92 12.88
C THR A 48 10.62 -14.71 13.69
N ILE A 49 11.90 -14.64 13.32
CA ILE A 49 12.96 -15.36 14.02
C ILE A 49 13.15 -14.80 15.45
N ALA A 50 13.21 -13.48 15.59
CA ALA A 50 13.33 -12.83 16.90
C ALA A 50 12.11 -13.13 17.79
N GLY A 51 10.89 -13.11 17.23
CA GLY A 51 9.65 -13.43 17.93
C GLY A 51 9.61 -14.88 18.40
N ASN A 52 10.00 -15.84 17.54
CA ASN A 52 10.07 -17.26 17.93
C ASN A 52 11.12 -17.51 19.01
N SER A 53 12.29 -16.88 18.91
CA SER A 53 13.34 -17.00 19.94
C SER A 53 12.88 -16.44 21.29
N GLN A 54 12.18 -15.30 21.29
CA GLN A 54 11.62 -14.72 22.51
C GLN A 54 10.48 -15.57 23.08
N ALA A 55 9.59 -16.07 22.24
CA ALA A 55 8.48 -16.93 22.66
C ALA A 55 8.98 -18.22 23.33
N ALA A 56 10.05 -18.82 22.81
CA ALA A 56 10.70 -19.98 23.41
C ALA A 56 11.27 -19.68 24.80
N LYS A 57 11.82 -18.47 25.03
CA LYS A 57 12.32 -18.04 26.34
C LYS A 57 11.19 -17.76 27.35
N ASP A 58 10.09 -17.17 26.89
CA ASP A 58 8.96 -16.78 27.73
C ASP A 58 7.93 -17.91 27.95
N GLY A 59 8.11 -19.08 27.32
CA GLY A 59 7.13 -20.18 27.35
C GLY A 59 5.79 -19.84 26.70
N LYS A 60 5.76 -18.88 25.78
CA LYS A 60 4.55 -18.41 25.09
C LYS A 60 4.43 -19.04 23.69
N LYS A 61 3.23 -19.02 23.12
CA LYS A 61 3.05 -19.41 21.71
C LYS A 61 3.80 -18.43 20.79
N GLY A 62 4.62 -18.96 19.88
CA GLY A 62 5.39 -18.17 18.92
C GLY A 62 4.52 -17.20 18.11
N SER A 63 3.34 -17.66 17.69
CA SER A 63 2.35 -16.86 16.95
C SER A 63 1.99 -15.56 17.67
N ASP A 64 1.86 -15.59 19.00
CA ASP A 64 1.33 -14.46 19.76
C ASP A 64 2.40 -13.37 19.91
N VAL A 65 3.65 -13.77 20.19
CA VAL A 65 4.80 -12.86 20.29
C VAL A 65 5.16 -12.29 18.92
N ILE A 66 5.14 -13.11 17.87
CA ILE A 66 5.34 -12.66 16.49
C ILE A 66 4.29 -11.61 16.12
N ASN A 67 3.01 -11.88 16.36
CA ASN A 67 1.94 -10.94 16.06
C ASN A 67 2.10 -9.62 16.84
N GLN A 68 2.54 -9.68 18.10
CA GLN A 68 2.84 -8.48 18.88
C GLN A 68 3.98 -7.66 18.26
N TYR A 69 5.08 -8.30 17.86
CA TYR A 69 6.22 -7.63 17.23
C TYR A 69 5.88 -7.02 15.88
N PHE A 70 5.12 -7.73 15.04
CA PHE A 70 4.59 -7.18 13.79
C PHE A 70 3.65 -5.99 14.05
N GLY A 71 2.78 -6.08 15.06
CA GLY A 71 1.89 -4.98 15.45
C GLY A 71 2.65 -3.73 15.87
N ILE A 72 3.65 -3.85 16.74
CA ILE A 72 4.50 -2.72 17.17
C ILE A 72 5.24 -2.12 15.97
N PHE A 73 5.81 -2.96 15.09
CA PHE A 73 6.48 -2.46 13.89
C PHE A 73 5.53 -1.68 13.00
N PHE A 74 4.35 -2.23 12.68
CA PHE A 74 3.42 -1.58 11.75
C PHE A 74 2.85 -0.30 12.34
N PHE A 75 2.67 -0.23 13.66
CA PHE A 75 2.33 1.01 14.36
C PHE A 75 3.40 2.10 14.14
N ILE A 76 4.67 1.79 14.38
CA ILE A 76 5.78 2.74 14.16
C ILE A 76 5.89 3.11 12.68
N PHE A 77 5.84 2.12 11.79
CA PHE A 77 5.91 2.33 10.35
C PHE A 77 4.80 3.26 9.85
N GLN A 78 3.55 3.02 10.25
CA GLN A 78 2.43 3.85 9.83
C GLN A 78 2.50 5.26 10.45
N SER A 79 3.01 5.40 11.68
CA SER A 79 3.25 6.71 12.30
C SER A 79 4.26 7.57 11.52
N SER A 80 5.19 6.93 10.78
CA SER A 80 6.14 7.66 9.94
C SER A 80 5.47 8.46 8.82
N ALA A 81 4.29 8.04 8.35
CA ALA A 81 3.49 8.79 7.39
C ALA A 81 3.00 10.12 7.99
N VAL A 82 2.74 10.18 9.30
CA VAL A 82 2.36 11.43 9.98
C VAL A 82 3.57 12.35 10.10
N TRP A 83 4.68 11.84 10.63
CA TRP A 83 5.89 12.65 10.86
C TRP A 83 6.54 13.15 9.56
N GLY A 84 6.62 12.32 8.53
CA GLY A 84 7.20 12.70 7.24
C GLY A 84 6.38 13.78 6.54
N ASN A 85 5.05 13.64 6.53
CA ASN A 85 4.16 14.65 5.95
C ASN A 85 4.16 15.96 6.76
N LEU A 86 4.20 15.87 8.10
CA LEU A 86 4.31 17.04 8.97
C LEU A 86 5.61 17.81 8.69
N MET A 87 6.74 17.09 8.62
CA MET A 87 8.03 17.67 8.32
C MET A 87 8.03 18.38 6.96
N SER A 88 7.47 17.75 5.92
CA SER A 88 7.32 18.35 4.58
C SER A 88 6.49 19.63 4.61
N SER A 89 5.33 19.59 5.28
CA SER A 89 4.43 20.75 5.39
C SER A 89 5.05 21.91 6.17
N LEU A 90 5.78 21.64 7.25
CA LEU A 90 6.44 22.68 8.04
C LEU A 90 7.59 23.35 7.27
N ILE A 91 8.39 22.58 6.52
CA ILE A 91 9.49 23.13 5.72
C ILE A 91 8.93 23.99 4.60
N PHE A 92 7.97 23.46 3.85
CA PHE A 92 7.38 24.25 2.79
C PHE A 92 6.65 25.47 3.36
N GLY A 93 5.93 25.36 4.49
CA GLY A 93 5.17 26.48 5.08
C GLY A 93 6.00 27.69 5.51
N GLN A 94 7.33 27.63 5.41
CA GLN A 94 8.24 28.77 5.61
C GLN A 94 8.37 29.66 4.36
N ASP A 95 7.81 29.26 3.21
CA ASP A 95 7.83 30.07 1.99
C ASP A 95 7.02 31.36 2.22
N ALA A 96 7.71 32.50 2.20
CA ALA A 96 7.10 33.82 2.40
C ALA A 96 6.29 34.27 1.17
N ASN A 97 6.45 33.60 0.04
CA ASN A 97 5.68 33.83 -1.18
C ASN A 97 4.43 32.94 -1.20
N ILE A 98 3.56 33.08 -0.20
CA ILE A 98 2.20 32.53 -0.33
C ILE A 98 1.51 33.37 -1.40
N VAL A 99 1.66 32.93 -2.65
CA VAL A 99 1.00 33.55 -3.79
C VAL A 99 -0.49 33.33 -3.59
N ASP A 100 -1.23 34.42 -3.38
CA ASP A 100 -2.69 34.39 -3.51
C ASP A 100 -3.00 33.86 -4.90
N ILE A 101 -3.55 32.64 -4.96
CA ILE A 101 -3.82 31.96 -6.22
C ILE A 101 -4.97 32.74 -6.89
N PRO A 102 -4.76 33.34 -8.08
CA PRO A 102 -5.78 34.14 -8.72
C PRO A 102 -7.01 33.29 -9.05
N GLU A 103 -8.19 33.90 -8.91
CA GLU A 103 -9.49 33.24 -9.11
C GLU A 103 -9.63 32.58 -10.49
N GLU A 104 -8.93 33.10 -11.50
CA GLU A 104 -8.90 32.55 -12.86
C GLU A 104 -8.18 31.19 -12.95
N GLN A 105 -7.14 30.95 -12.14
CA GLN A 105 -6.47 29.65 -12.05
C GLN A 105 -7.30 28.63 -11.26
N LEU A 106 -8.01 29.08 -10.23
CA LEU A 106 -8.91 28.26 -9.43
C LEU A 106 -10.04 27.63 -10.28
N GLN A 107 -10.50 28.32 -11.33
CA GLN A 107 -11.50 27.78 -12.27
C GLN A 107 -11.00 26.60 -13.11
N THR A 108 -9.68 26.47 -13.28
CA THR A 108 -9.04 25.38 -14.03
C THR A 108 -8.57 24.23 -13.15
N CYS A 109 -8.59 24.40 -11.81
CA CYS A 109 -8.22 23.33 -10.88
C CYS A 109 -9.22 22.16 -10.88
N GLY A 110 -8.76 20.97 -10.51
CA GLY A 110 -9.58 19.75 -10.50
C GLY A 110 -9.74 19.14 -11.89
N THR A 111 -10.95 18.71 -12.25
CA THR A 111 -11.22 17.95 -13.48
C THR A 111 -10.98 18.71 -14.78
N ALA A 112 -10.98 20.05 -14.71
CA ALA A 112 -10.69 20.92 -15.86
C ALA A 112 -9.19 21.02 -16.18
N ASP A 113 -8.29 20.55 -15.30
CA ASP A 113 -6.86 20.55 -15.55
C ASP A 113 -6.48 19.38 -16.47
N CYS A 114 -6.14 19.70 -17.72
CA CYS A 114 -5.64 18.72 -18.67
C CYS A 114 -4.09 18.70 -18.78
N GLY A 115 -3.36 19.48 -17.97
CA GLY A 115 -1.89 19.53 -18.06
C GLY A 115 -1.33 20.03 -19.40
N LEU A 116 -2.19 20.34 -20.38
CA LEU A 116 -1.88 21.12 -21.56
C LEU A 116 -2.03 22.59 -21.19
N SER A 117 -0.91 23.29 -21.11
CA SER A 117 -0.86 24.75 -21.13
C SER A 117 -1.49 25.27 -22.43
N ILE A 118 -2.80 25.50 -22.42
CA ILE A 118 -3.48 26.23 -23.48
C ILE A 118 -3.05 27.68 -23.35
N ASN A 119 -2.27 28.14 -24.34
CA ASN A 119 -1.95 29.54 -24.67
C ASN A 119 -2.77 30.57 -23.88
N SER A 120 -2.23 30.99 -22.75
CA SER A 120 -2.64 32.20 -22.07
C SER A 120 -1.37 32.95 -21.71
N SER A 121 -1.20 34.09 -22.37
CA SER A 121 -0.18 35.10 -22.13
C SER A 121 -0.32 35.71 -20.73
N SER A 122 -0.03 34.91 -19.72
CA SER A 122 0.24 35.35 -18.36
C SER A 122 1.44 34.56 -17.85
N ASN A 123 2.42 35.29 -17.29
CA ASN A 123 3.57 34.73 -16.59
C ASN A 123 3.12 34.04 -15.29
N SER A 124 2.24 33.07 -15.37
CA SER A 124 1.88 32.24 -14.23
C SER A 124 2.61 30.91 -14.37
N THR A 125 3.94 30.99 -14.29
CA THR A 125 4.74 29.81 -13.96
C THR A 125 4.22 29.30 -12.64
N THR A 126 3.80 28.04 -12.57
CA THR A 126 3.72 27.30 -11.31
C THR A 126 4.99 27.64 -10.54
N THR A 127 4.88 28.46 -9.49
CA THR A 127 6.05 28.98 -8.81
C THR A 127 6.72 27.79 -8.18
N ARG A 128 7.83 27.36 -8.79
CA ARG A 128 8.67 26.32 -8.19
C ARG A 128 9.02 26.82 -6.79
N PRO A 129 8.80 26.01 -5.73
CA PRO A 129 9.16 26.42 -4.39
C PRO A 129 10.63 26.83 -4.37
N GLU A 130 10.97 27.78 -3.50
CA GLU A 130 12.35 28.28 -3.40
C GLU A 130 13.32 27.10 -3.31
N GLN A 131 14.37 27.11 -4.14
CA GLN A 131 15.34 26.01 -4.21
C GLN A 131 15.94 25.68 -2.84
N LYS A 132 16.08 26.70 -1.98
CA LYS A 132 16.52 26.55 -0.59
C LYS A 132 15.60 25.63 0.23
N LEU A 133 14.28 25.73 0.08
CA LEU A 133 13.31 24.87 0.77
C LEU A 133 13.40 23.43 0.27
N VAL A 134 13.51 23.25 -1.05
CA VAL A 134 13.69 21.91 -1.66
C VAL A 134 14.98 21.24 -1.15
N TRP A 135 16.10 21.97 -1.13
CA TRP A 135 17.36 21.45 -0.60
C TRP A 135 17.31 21.17 0.90
N THR A 136 16.59 22.00 1.66
CA THR A 136 16.38 21.78 3.10
C THR A 136 15.59 20.49 3.32
N LEU A 137 14.50 20.28 2.57
CA LEU A 137 13.69 19.07 2.65
C LEU A 137 14.51 17.82 2.32
N VAL A 138 15.16 17.80 1.16
CA VAL A 138 15.98 16.66 0.71
C VAL A 138 17.14 16.41 1.67
N GLY A 139 17.80 17.47 2.14
CA GLY A 139 18.88 17.40 3.13
C GLY A 139 18.43 16.78 4.45
N CYS A 140 17.27 17.18 4.98
CA CYS A 140 16.71 16.60 6.19
C CYS A 140 16.32 15.12 5.99
N TYR A 141 15.73 14.73 4.84
CA TYR A 141 15.45 13.32 4.55
C TYR A 141 16.71 12.46 4.46
N ILE A 142 17.78 12.97 3.84
CA ILE A 142 19.09 12.31 3.82
C ILE A 142 19.64 12.19 5.25
N GLY A 143 19.59 13.25 6.04
CA GLY A 143 20.08 13.27 7.42
C GLY A 143 19.38 12.24 8.31
N VAL A 144 18.05 12.22 8.29
CA VAL A 144 17.24 11.23 9.03
C VAL A 144 17.49 9.82 8.50
N GLY A 145 17.61 9.63 7.19
CA GLY A 145 17.90 8.35 6.58
C GLY A 145 19.27 7.78 6.97
N VAL A 146 20.32 8.61 6.97
CA VAL A 146 21.66 8.24 7.41
C VAL A 146 21.68 7.93 8.90
N LEU A 147 21.02 8.75 9.72
CA LEU A 147 20.87 8.48 11.15
C LEU A 147 20.17 7.14 11.40
N ALA A 148 19.09 6.84 10.69
CA ALA A 148 18.39 5.56 10.78
C ALA A 148 19.30 4.39 10.38
N MET A 149 20.12 4.53 9.34
CA MET A 149 21.10 3.51 8.96
C MET A 149 22.15 3.28 10.06
N LEU A 150 22.64 4.34 10.69
CA LEU A 150 23.61 4.23 11.78
C LEU A 150 22.98 3.56 13.01
N ILE A 151 21.73 3.92 13.34
CA ILE A 151 20.99 3.27 14.43
C ILE A 151 20.83 1.78 14.15
N VAL A 152 20.39 1.39 12.96
CA VAL A 152 20.25 -0.03 12.60
C VAL A 152 21.61 -0.73 12.59
N ALA A 153 22.67 -0.08 12.11
CA ALA A 153 24.00 -0.69 12.08
C ALA A 153 24.62 -0.91 13.47
N VAL A 154 24.29 -0.06 14.46
CA VAL A 154 24.83 -0.13 15.82
C VAL A 154 23.95 -0.95 16.77
N PHE A 155 22.63 -0.79 16.68
CA PHE A 155 21.68 -1.37 17.64
C PHE A 155 20.99 -2.64 17.15
N LEU A 156 21.03 -2.97 15.86
CA LEU A 156 20.42 -4.20 15.37
C LEU A 156 21.36 -5.38 15.66
N ASP A 157 21.00 -6.16 16.67
CA ASP A 157 21.71 -7.40 16.99
C ASP A 157 21.64 -8.37 15.80
N ASN A 158 22.81 -8.94 15.48
CA ASN A 158 22.89 -10.02 14.53
C ASN A 158 22.20 -11.26 15.13
N ILE A 159 21.20 -11.77 14.42
CA ILE A 159 20.59 -13.06 14.74
C ILE A 159 21.67 -14.14 14.61
N ASP A 160 21.68 -15.09 15.54
CA ASP A 160 22.63 -16.20 15.55
C ASP A 160 22.68 -16.90 14.18
N ARG A 161 23.90 -17.20 13.70
CA ARG A 161 24.14 -17.81 12.39
C ARG A 161 23.50 -19.19 12.31
N ASN A 162 23.44 -19.91 13.43
CA ASN A 162 22.84 -21.24 13.48
C ASN A 162 21.32 -21.17 13.24
N THR A 163 20.59 -20.32 13.95
CA THR A 163 19.15 -20.11 13.75
C THR A 163 18.84 -19.60 12.34
N THR A 164 19.71 -18.73 11.80
CA THR A 164 19.59 -18.24 10.42
C THR A 164 19.83 -19.35 9.39
N SER A 165 20.76 -20.28 9.67
CA SER A 165 21.06 -21.40 8.77
C SER A 165 19.95 -22.44 8.73
N GLU A 166 19.32 -22.73 9.86
CA GLU A 166 18.18 -23.65 9.97
C GLU A 166 16.95 -23.11 9.24
N PHE A 167 16.63 -21.83 9.44
CA PHE A 167 15.56 -21.14 8.72
C PHE A 167 15.81 -21.07 7.19
N ARG A 168 17.08 -21.03 6.78
CA ARG A 168 17.48 -21.00 5.37
C ARG A 168 17.52 -22.39 4.74
N GLY A 169 17.79 -23.42 5.53
CA GLY A 169 17.74 -24.83 5.11
C GLY A 169 16.32 -25.32 4.84
N ASN A 170 15.32 -24.77 5.55
CA ASN A 170 13.91 -25.08 5.35
C ASN A 170 13.23 -24.23 4.25
N ARG A 171 13.98 -23.34 3.58
CA ARG A 171 13.42 -22.53 2.49
C ARG A 171 13.46 -23.28 1.17
N GLU A 172 12.34 -23.26 0.47
CA GLU A 172 12.30 -23.74 -0.90
C GLU A 172 13.24 -22.95 -1.81
N PRO A 173 13.77 -23.58 -2.88
CA PRO A 173 14.63 -22.90 -3.84
C PRO A 173 13.94 -21.68 -4.45
N PHE A 174 14.71 -20.60 -4.68
CA PHE A 174 14.20 -19.37 -5.30
C PHE A 174 13.41 -19.64 -6.59
N TRP A 175 13.92 -20.50 -7.47
CA TRP A 175 13.26 -20.87 -8.71
C TRP A 175 11.94 -21.61 -8.50
N HIS A 176 11.83 -22.41 -7.44
CA HIS A 176 10.59 -23.10 -7.11
C HIS A 176 9.53 -22.11 -6.66
N THR A 177 9.85 -21.19 -5.73
CA THR A 177 8.92 -20.16 -5.26
C THR A 177 8.54 -19.17 -6.37
N PHE A 178 9.49 -18.79 -7.22
CA PHE A 178 9.24 -17.93 -8.38
C PHE A 178 8.31 -18.61 -9.38
N LEU A 179 8.57 -19.88 -9.74
CA LEU A 179 7.72 -20.64 -10.66
C LEU A 179 6.34 -20.93 -10.04
N ALA A 180 6.27 -21.17 -8.74
CA ALA A 180 5.02 -21.32 -8.00
C ALA A 180 4.15 -20.06 -8.11
N THR A 181 4.76 -18.87 -8.04
CA THR A 181 4.06 -17.59 -8.24
C THR A 181 3.35 -17.53 -9.61
N PHE A 182 4.03 -17.95 -10.68
CA PHE A 182 3.43 -18.02 -12.02
C PHE A 182 2.48 -19.20 -12.20
N ARG A 183 2.70 -20.32 -11.50
CA ARG A 183 1.78 -21.46 -11.49
C ARG A 183 0.43 -21.06 -10.89
N LEU A 184 0.45 -20.26 -9.82
CA LEU A 184 -0.75 -19.77 -9.15
C LEU A 184 -1.59 -18.85 -10.04
N LEU A 185 -1.01 -18.20 -11.06
CA LEU A 185 -1.75 -17.44 -12.08
C LEU A 185 -2.67 -18.31 -12.96
N LYS A 186 -2.51 -19.64 -12.94
CA LYS A 186 -3.47 -20.55 -13.57
C LYS A 186 -4.71 -20.77 -12.71
N ASP A 187 -4.66 -20.44 -11.43
CA ASP A 187 -5.82 -20.55 -10.55
C ASP A 187 -6.83 -19.44 -10.89
N TRP A 188 -8.04 -19.85 -11.25
CA TRP A 188 -9.16 -18.98 -11.53
C TRP A 188 -9.43 -17.98 -10.39
N ARG A 189 -9.26 -18.43 -9.14
CA ARG A 189 -9.45 -17.62 -7.94
C ARG A 189 -8.55 -16.39 -7.95
N LEU A 190 -7.27 -16.61 -8.24
CA LEU A 190 -6.28 -15.55 -8.27
C LEU A 190 -6.57 -14.59 -9.44
N VAL A 191 -6.83 -15.13 -10.64
CA VAL A 191 -7.10 -14.32 -11.84
C VAL A 191 -8.30 -13.40 -11.65
N THR A 192 -9.36 -13.88 -10.99
CA THR A 192 -10.57 -13.09 -10.74
C THR A 192 -10.34 -12.00 -9.67
N LEU A 193 -9.35 -12.17 -8.78
CA LEU A 193 -8.96 -11.19 -7.77
C LEU A 193 -7.98 -10.12 -8.30
N ILE A 194 -7.39 -10.30 -9.49
CA ILE A 194 -6.44 -9.33 -10.06
C ILE A 194 -7.02 -7.91 -10.10
N PRO A 195 -8.25 -7.65 -10.61
CA PRO A 195 -8.81 -6.29 -10.64
C PRO A 195 -8.87 -5.63 -9.27
N LEU A 196 -9.23 -6.38 -8.23
CA LEU A 196 -9.30 -5.92 -6.85
C LEU A 196 -7.92 -5.50 -6.33
N THR A 197 -6.89 -6.30 -6.60
CA THR A 197 -5.52 -5.96 -6.21
C THR A 197 -4.94 -4.80 -6.99
N MET A 198 -5.24 -4.70 -8.28
CA MET A 198 -4.83 -3.57 -9.11
C MET A 198 -5.50 -2.28 -8.65
N TYR A 199 -6.80 -2.33 -8.32
CA TYR A 199 -7.55 -1.17 -7.84
C TYR A 199 -6.89 -0.51 -6.62
N SER A 200 -6.38 -1.32 -5.68
CA SER A 200 -5.64 -0.80 -4.51
C SER A 200 -4.38 0.01 -4.91
N GLY A 201 -3.67 -0.38 -5.97
CA GLY A 201 -2.55 0.41 -6.49
C GLY A 201 -3.03 1.70 -7.17
N PHE A 202 -4.09 1.60 -7.98
CA PHE A 202 -4.67 2.75 -8.68
C PHE A 202 -5.18 3.83 -7.72
N GLU A 203 -5.91 3.45 -6.67
CA GLU A 203 -6.49 4.41 -5.72
C GLU A 203 -5.42 5.15 -4.91
N GLN A 204 -4.34 4.45 -4.52
CA GLN A 204 -3.23 5.04 -3.78
C GLN A 204 -2.37 5.95 -4.68
N SER A 205 -2.14 5.58 -5.94
CA SER A 205 -1.51 6.46 -6.93
C SER A 205 -2.35 7.70 -7.21
N PHE A 206 -3.67 7.54 -7.34
CA PHE A 206 -4.58 8.66 -7.56
C PHE A 206 -4.50 9.65 -6.39
N LEU A 207 -4.62 9.18 -5.14
CA LEU A 207 -4.58 10.07 -3.98
C LEU A 207 -3.21 10.75 -3.84
N SER A 208 -2.12 9.99 -3.90
CA SER A 208 -0.76 10.52 -3.66
C SER A 208 -0.22 11.39 -4.79
N GLY A 209 -0.62 11.14 -6.04
CA GLY A 209 -0.10 11.83 -7.22
C GLY A 209 -1.07 12.84 -7.84
N GLU A 210 -2.33 12.46 -8.05
CA GLU A 210 -3.29 13.29 -8.79
C GLU A 210 -4.09 14.21 -7.88
N TYR A 211 -4.57 13.69 -6.74
CA TYR A 211 -5.37 14.47 -5.80
C TYR A 211 -4.54 15.59 -5.15
N THR A 212 -3.35 15.25 -4.64
CA THR A 212 -2.41 16.20 -4.05
C THR A 212 -1.98 17.29 -5.02
N LYS A 213 -1.78 16.96 -6.31
CA LYS A 213 -1.36 17.91 -7.33
C LYS A 213 -2.52 18.77 -7.83
N ASN A 214 -3.58 18.16 -8.35
CA ASN A 214 -4.59 18.88 -9.14
C ASN A 214 -5.71 19.49 -8.29
N TYR A 215 -5.92 19.00 -7.06
CA TYR A 215 -6.90 19.58 -6.13
C TYR A 215 -6.20 20.38 -5.02
N VAL A 216 -5.32 19.75 -4.24
CA VAL A 216 -4.74 20.39 -3.05
C VAL A 216 -3.74 21.47 -3.44
N THR A 217 -2.72 21.12 -4.22
CA THR A 217 -1.67 22.07 -4.60
C THR A 217 -2.23 23.20 -5.46
N CYS A 218 -3.16 22.87 -6.37
CA CYS A 218 -3.78 23.86 -7.25
C CYS A 218 -4.61 24.91 -6.51
N ALA A 219 -5.31 24.54 -5.42
CA ALA A 219 -6.21 25.47 -4.71
C ALA A 219 -5.65 26.01 -3.38
N LEU A 220 -4.79 25.27 -2.68
CA LEU A 220 -4.26 25.62 -1.35
C LEU A 220 -2.74 25.77 -1.33
N GLY A 221 -2.04 25.34 -2.38
CA GLY A 221 -0.59 25.31 -2.45
C GLY A 221 0.05 24.05 -1.84
N ILE A 222 1.35 23.89 -2.08
CA ILE A 222 2.14 22.70 -1.74
C ILE A 222 2.21 22.47 -0.22
N HIS A 223 2.15 23.55 0.56
CA HIS A 223 2.25 23.53 2.03
C HIS A 223 1.16 22.68 2.70
N PHE A 224 -0.03 22.60 2.07
CA PHE A 224 -1.16 21.85 2.59
C PHE A 224 -1.15 20.36 2.25
N VAL A 225 -0.31 19.93 1.30
CA VAL A 225 -0.24 18.53 0.85
C VAL A 225 0.07 17.58 2.00
N GLY A 226 1.04 17.91 2.85
CA GLY A 226 1.39 17.09 4.00
C GLY A 226 0.25 17.00 5.04
N TYR A 227 -0.41 18.11 5.38
CA TYR A 227 -1.56 18.08 6.30
C TYR A 227 -2.71 17.20 5.81
N VAL A 228 -3.02 17.27 4.51
CA VAL A 228 -4.04 16.43 3.87
C VAL A 228 -3.64 14.95 3.92
N MET A 229 -2.39 14.62 3.60
CA MET A 229 -1.89 13.24 3.65
C MET A 229 -1.74 12.70 5.08
N MET A 230 -1.52 13.56 6.07
CA MET A 230 -1.60 13.19 7.49
C MET A 230 -3.01 12.74 7.86
N CYS A 231 -4.04 13.43 7.38
CA CYS A 231 -5.44 13.04 7.61
C CYS A 231 -5.72 11.65 7.05
N PHE A 232 -5.33 11.39 5.80
CA PHE A 232 -5.39 10.06 5.18
C PHE A 232 -4.64 9.01 6.02
N GLY A 233 -3.40 9.29 6.42
CA GLY A 233 -2.60 8.35 7.22
C GLY A 233 -3.23 8.04 8.58
N ALA A 234 -3.78 9.05 9.25
CA ALA A 234 -4.43 8.91 10.55
C ALA A 234 -5.73 8.09 10.46
N THR A 235 -6.61 8.41 9.50
CA THR A 235 -7.84 7.65 9.31
C THR A 235 -7.57 6.23 8.85
N ASN A 236 -6.62 6.00 7.95
CA ASN A 236 -6.21 4.67 7.52
C ASN A 236 -5.71 3.82 8.70
N SER A 237 -4.88 4.40 9.57
CA SER A 237 -4.38 3.72 10.78
C SER A 237 -5.51 3.31 11.73
N LEU A 238 -6.40 4.26 12.03
CA LEU A 238 -7.52 4.03 12.95
C LEU A 238 -8.50 3.00 12.39
N CYS A 239 -8.87 3.14 11.11
CA CYS A 239 -9.80 2.26 10.42
C CYS A 239 -9.24 0.85 10.24
N SER A 240 -7.94 0.70 9.97
CA SER A 240 -7.29 -0.62 9.87
C SER A 240 -7.42 -1.43 11.17
N PHE A 241 -7.29 -0.76 12.32
CA PHE A 241 -7.51 -1.39 13.62
C PHE A 241 -8.99 -1.72 13.87
N LEU A 242 -9.89 -0.77 13.60
CA LEU A 242 -11.33 -0.94 13.83
C LEU A 242 -11.95 -2.02 12.94
N PHE A 243 -11.72 -1.94 11.62
CA PHE A 243 -12.31 -2.88 10.66
C PHE A 243 -11.69 -4.27 10.72
N GLY A 244 -10.44 -4.40 11.16
CA GLY A 244 -9.85 -5.70 11.47
C GLY A 244 -10.62 -6.46 12.56
N ARG A 245 -11.22 -5.76 13.54
CA ARG A 245 -12.11 -6.35 14.54
C ARG A 245 -13.55 -6.46 14.05
N LEU A 246 -14.06 -5.43 13.36
CA LEU A 246 -15.44 -5.39 12.87
C LEU A 246 -15.73 -6.49 11.85
N ALA A 247 -14.75 -6.88 11.04
CA ALA A 247 -14.86 -7.96 10.07
C ALA A 247 -15.34 -9.30 10.68
N ARG A 248 -15.08 -9.53 11.98
CA ARG A 248 -15.53 -10.74 12.69
C ARG A 248 -17.04 -10.76 12.95
N TYR A 249 -17.69 -9.59 12.92
CA TYR A 249 -19.11 -9.44 13.22
C TYR A 249 -19.94 -9.20 11.95
N THR A 250 -19.43 -8.41 11.01
CA THR A 250 -20.18 -7.98 9.81
C THR A 250 -19.91 -8.83 8.58
N GLY A 251 -18.92 -9.72 8.62
CA GLY A 251 -18.40 -10.39 7.42
C GLY A 251 -17.52 -9.48 6.57
N ARG A 252 -16.77 -10.10 5.64
CA ARG A 252 -15.82 -9.40 4.76
C ARG A 252 -16.51 -8.68 3.60
N ALA A 253 -17.54 -9.30 3.03
CA ALA A 253 -18.25 -8.78 1.86
C ALA A 253 -18.90 -7.42 2.14
N ALA A 254 -19.53 -7.25 3.30
CA ALA A 254 -20.11 -5.99 3.74
C ALA A 254 -19.08 -4.86 3.83
N LEU A 255 -17.86 -5.15 4.31
CA LEU A 255 -16.79 -4.17 4.39
C LEU A 255 -16.31 -3.74 3.00
N PHE A 256 -16.08 -4.69 2.09
CA PHE A 256 -15.70 -4.34 0.71
C PHE A 256 -16.79 -3.54 -0.02
N PHE A 257 -18.06 -3.85 0.22
CA PHE A 257 -19.15 -3.05 -0.31
C PHE A 257 -19.13 -1.61 0.23
N LEU A 258 -18.91 -1.43 1.53
CA LEU A 258 -18.77 -0.11 2.15
C LEU A 258 -17.60 0.68 1.55
N ALA A 259 -16.44 0.04 1.35
CA ALA A 259 -15.28 0.66 0.73
C ALA A 259 -15.55 1.07 -0.73
N ALA A 260 -16.17 0.18 -1.50
CA ALA A 260 -16.56 0.46 -2.88
C ALA A 260 -17.56 1.60 -2.99
N LEU A 261 -18.58 1.62 -2.14
CA LEU A 261 -19.58 2.69 -2.12
C LEU A 261 -18.95 4.03 -1.73
N THR A 262 -18.05 4.03 -0.74
CA THR A 262 -17.34 5.23 -0.32
C THR A 262 -16.48 5.79 -1.44
N ASN A 263 -15.63 4.95 -2.06
CA ASN A 263 -14.78 5.39 -3.18
C ASN A 263 -15.60 5.80 -4.41
N PHE A 264 -16.69 5.09 -4.72
CA PHE A 264 -17.60 5.48 -5.80
C PHE A 264 -18.17 6.88 -5.55
N ALA A 265 -18.71 7.13 -4.35
CA ALA A 265 -19.24 8.43 -3.98
C ALA A 265 -18.17 9.53 -4.04
N CYS A 266 -16.95 9.26 -3.55
CA CYS A 266 -15.83 10.19 -3.62
C CYS A 266 -15.43 10.50 -5.07
N ILE A 267 -15.32 9.50 -5.94
CA ILE A 267 -14.96 9.68 -7.35
C ILE A 267 -16.00 10.54 -8.07
N ILE A 268 -17.29 10.24 -7.87
CA ILE A 268 -18.39 11.03 -8.45
C ILE A 268 -18.36 12.46 -7.90
N ALA A 269 -18.17 12.64 -6.60
CA ALA A 269 -18.07 13.97 -6.01
C ALA A 269 -16.86 14.76 -6.54
N LEU A 270 -15.70 14.13 -6.73
CA LEU A 270 -14.52 14.75 -7.33
C LEU A 270 -14.73 15.13 -8.81
N LEU A 271 -15.56 14.39 -9.55
CA LEU A 271 -15.88 14.75 -10.94
C LEU A 271 -16.63 16.09 -11.03
N TYR A 272 -17.54 16.36 -10.09
CA TYR A 272 -18.38 17.57 -10.09
C TYR A 272 -17.84 18.71 -9.22
N TRP A 273 -17.04 18.40 -8.21
CA TRP A 273 -16.55 19.38 -7.26
C TRP A 273 -15.39 20.19 -7.85
N ARG A 274 -15.54 21.52 -7.83
CA ARG A 274 -14.46 22.45 -8.13
C ARG A 274 -13.80 22.91 -6.84
N PRO A 275 -12.49 22.72 -6.67
CA PRO A 275 -11.81 23.05 -5.42
C PRO A 275 -11.76 24.56 -5.23
N HIS A 276 -12.18 25.03 -4.05
CA HIS A 276 -12.17 26.46 -3.70
C HIS A 276 -11.64 26.65 -2.26
N PRO A 277 -10.73 27.61 -2.00
CA PRO A 277 -10.09 27.82 -0.69
C PRO A 277 -11.06 27.96 0.49
N ASN A 278 -12.18 28.69 0.29
CA ASN A 278 -13.25 28.84 1.28
C ASN A 278 -13.85 27.52 1.81
N GLN A 279 -13.63 26.39 1.13
CA GLN A 279 -14.12 25.07 1.50
C GLN A 279 -13.01 24.17 2.07
N LEU A 280 -12.11 24.71 2.91
CA LEU A 280 -10.97 23.99 3.48
C LEU A 280 -11.31 22.59 4.01
N GLY A 281 -12.44 22.43 4.70
CA GLY A 281 -12.86 21.15 5.27
C GLY A 281 -13.00 20.03 4.23
N VAL A 282 -13.46 20.35 3.02
CA VAL A 282 -13.70 19.37 1.95
C VAL A 282 -12.38 18.71 1.50
N PHE A 283 -11.28 19.45 1.51
CA PHE A 283 -9.95 18.94 1.18
C PHE A 283 -9.45 17.87 2.14
N PHE A 284 -9.94 17.84 3.39
CA PHE A 284 -9.60 16.83 4.39
C PHE A 284 -10.60 15.68 4.44
N VAL A 285 -11.87 15.92 4.08
CA VAL A 285 -12.91 14.89 4.05
C VAL A 285 -12.62 13.82 3.00
N PHE A 286 -12.20 14.20 1.80
CA PHE A 286 -11.87 13.23 0.75
C PHE A 286 -10.75 12.26 1.16
N PRO A 287 -9.55 12.71 1.59
CA PRO A 287 -8.50 11.82 2.07
C PRO A 287 -8.89 11.03 3.33
N ALA A 288 -9.73 11.59 4.21
CA ALA A 288 -10.23 10.86 5.37
C ALA A 288 -11.04 9.62 4.94
N LEU A 289 -12.00 9.82 4.04
CA LEU A 289 -12.84 8.75 3.47
C LEU A 289 -12.01 7.79 2.61
N TRP A 290 -11.06 8.31 1.84
CA TRP A 290 -10.14 7.49 1.05
C TRP A 290 -9.25 6.61 1.93
N GLY A 291 -8.78 7.14 3.07
CA GLY A 291 -8.01 6.40 4.06
C GLY A 291 -8.83 5.31 4.75
N MET A 292 -10.12 5.57 5.00
CA MET A 292 -11.06 4.56 5.50
C MET A 292 -11.24 3.43 4.48
N ALA A 293 -11.42 3.74 3.20
CA ALA A 293 -11.57 2.75 2.14
C ALA A 293 -10.27 1.96 1.90
N ASP A 294 -9.12 2.62 1.80
CA ASP A 294 -7.80 1.99 1.66
C ASP A 294 -7.50 1.04 2.81
N ALA A 295 -7.87 1.40 4.06
CA ALA A 295 -7.75 0.50 5.20
C ALA A 295 -8.51 -0.82 4.99
N ILE A 296 -9.72 -0.76 4.42
CA ILE A 296 -10.52 -1.95 4.13
C ILE A 296 -9.88 -2.73 2.98
N TRP A 297 -9.57 -2.08 1.86
CA TRP A 297 -8.95 -2.72 0.70
C TRP A 297 -7.67 -3.43 1.10
N GLN A 298 -6.80 -2.80 1.88
CA GLN A 298 -5.55 -3.43 2.31
C GLN A 298 -5.77 -4.55 3.33
N THR A 299 -6.46 -4.30 4.44
CA THR A 299 -6.58 -5.29 5.52
C THR A 299 -7.38 -6.52 5.10
N GLN A 300 -8.50 -6.32 4.40
CA GLN A 300 -9.40 -7.42 4.02
C GLN A 300 -8.86 -8.22 2.84
N THR A 301 -8.16 -7.60 1.89
CA THR A 301 -7.53 -8.33 0.78
C THR A 301 -6.38 -9.20 1.28
N ASN A 302 -5.54 -8.69 2.18
CA ASN A 302 -4.48 -9.49 2.79
C ASN A 302 -5.07 -10.68 3.56
N ALA A 303 -6.18 -10.47 4.30
CA ALA A 303 -6.88 -11.55 4.98
C ALA A 303 -7.51 -12.56 3.99
N LEU A 304 -8.06 -12.09 2.85
CA LEU A 304 -8.65 -12.93 1.82
C LEU A 304 -7.62 -13.84 1.17
N TYR A 305 -6.47 -13.31 0.77
CA TYR A 305 -5.36 -14.08 0.20
C TYR A 305 -4.84 -15.13 1.18
N GLY A 306 -4.75 -14.80 2.48
CA GLY A 306 -4.31 -15.74 3.52
C GLY A 306 -5.28 -16.91 3.76
N VAL A 307 -6.57 -16.71 3.52
CA VAL A 307 -7.62 -17.74 3.66
C VAL A 307 -7.77 -18.57 2.39
N LEU A 308 -7.71 -17.94 1.21
CA LEU A 308 -7.96 -18.59 -0.07
C LEU A 308 -6.82 -19.51 -0.52
N PHE A 309 -5.58 -19.20 -0.12
CA PHE A 309 -4.38 -19.93 -0.52
C PHE A 309 -3.57 -20.42 0.70
N PRO A 310 -4.12 -21.34 1.53
CA PRO A 310 -3.47 -21.75 2.76
C PRO A 310 -2.19 -22.57 2.53
N ARG A 311 -2.14 -23.34 1.42
CA ARG A 311 -0.98 -24.18 1.02
C ARG A 311 0.17 -23.38 0.39
N GLU A 312 -0.12 -22.29 -0.32
CA GLU A 312 0.86 -21.50 -1.08
C GLU A 312 0.86 -20.01 -0.69
N LYS A 313 0.86 -19.70 0.61
CA LYS A 313 0.74 -18.33 1.13
C LYS A 313 1.78 -17.37 0.55
N GLU A 314 3.05 -17.79 0.47
CA GLU A 314 4.14 -16.93 -0.03
C GLU A 314 3.92 -16.50 -1.49
N ALA A 315 3.53 -17.45 -2.35
CA ALA A 315 3.24 -17.19 -3.77
C ALA A 315 1.99 -16.32 -3.95
N ALA A 316 0.97 -16.51 -3.10
CA ALA A 316 -0.25 -15.72 -3.12
C ALA A 316 0.02 -14.26 -2.73
N PHE A 317 0.73 -14.01 -1.62
CA PHE A 317 1.11 -12.66 -1.20
C PHE A 317 2.07 -11.97 -2.19
N ALA A 318 2.97 -12.74 -2.83
CA ALA A 318 3.82 -12.23 -3.89
C ALA A 318 3.00 -11.74 -5.10
N ASN A 319 2.01 -12.52 -5.54
CA ASN A 319 1.09 -12.11 -6.61
C ASN A 319 0.29 -10.86 -6.23
N TYR A 320 -0.27 -10.81 -5.02
CA TYR A 320 -0.99 -9.63 -4.53
C TYR A 320 -0.15 -8.35 -4.65
N ARG A 321 1.10 -8.37 -4.13
CA ARG A 321 2.01 -7.21 -4.21
C ARG A 321 2.43 -6.88 -5.64
N MET A 322 2.57 -7.89 -6.50
CA MET A 322 2.92 -7.70 -7.91
C MET A 322 1.81 -6.95 -8.67
N TRP A 323 0.55 -7.37 -8.51
CA TRP A 323 -0.58 -6.75 -9.19
C TRP A 323 -0.93 -5.37 -8.61
N GLU A 324 -0.79 -5.18 -7.30
CA GLU A 324 -0.84 -3.84 -6.67
C GLU A 324 0.23 -2.92 -7.28
N SER A 325 1.47 -3.42 -7.41
CA SER A 325 2.58 -2.67 -8.02
C SER A 325 2.32 -2.30 -9.48
N LEU A 326 1.72 -3.21 -10.24
CA LEU A 326 1.34 -2.94 -11.62
C LEU A 326 0.27 -1.82 -11.70
N GLY A 327 -0.67 -1.78 -10.76
CA GLY A 327 -1.63 -0.69 -10.61
C GLY A 327 -0.95 0.68 -10.47
N PHE A 328 0.06 0.79 -9.59
CA PHE A 328 0.84 2.02 -9.45
C PHE A 328 1.53 2.42 -10.75
N VAL A 329 2.20 1.46 -11.41
CA VAL A 329 2.96 1.72 -12.64
C VAL A 329 2.05 2.24 -13.75
N ILE A 330 0.89 1.59 -13.95
CA ILE A 330 -0.07 2.02 -14.96
C ILE A 330 -0.59 3.43 -14.65
N ALA A 331 -0.99 3.68 -13.39
CA ALA A 331 -1.51 4.97 -12.97
C ALA A 331 -0.50 6.12 -13.16
N PHE A 332 0.77 5.91 -12.81
CA PHE A 332 1.82 6.91 -13.03
C PHE A 332 2.23 7.04 -14.50
N ALA A 333 2.19 5.95 -15.29
CA ALA A 333 2.60 5.98 -16.69
C ALA A 333 1.71 6.89 -17.55
N TYR A 334 0.39 6.86 -17.35
CA TYR A 334 -0.53 7.75 -18.09
C TYR A 334 -0.73 9.13 -17.44
N SER A 335 -0.18 9.36 -16.23
CA SER A 335 -0.39 10.58 -15.45
C SER A 335 -0.04 11.86 -16.22
N THR A 336 1.00 11.83 -17.06
CA THR A 336 1.42 13.00 -17.85
C THR A 336 0.71 13.15 -19.18
N PHE A 337 -0.07 12.16 -19.63
CA PHE A 337 -0.63 12.11 -20.99
C PHE A 337 -2.15 12.29 -21.05
N LEU A 338 -2.87 12.00 -19.95
CA LEU A 338 -4.33 12.08 -19.90
C LEU A 338 -4.78 13.27 -19.03
N CYS A 339 -5.92 13.90 -19.38
CA CYS A 339 -6.56 14.87 -18.49
C CYS A 339 -7.11 14.17 -17.23
N LEU A 340 -7.26 14.90 -16.12
CA LEU A 340 -7.73 14.34 -14.86
C LEU A 340 -9.11 13.68 -14.95
N GLU A 341 -10.02 14.23 -15.75
CA GLU A 341 -11.36 13.65 -15.98
C GLU A 341 -11.27 12.19 -16.47
N TYR A 342 -10.44 11.92 -17.48
CA TYR A 342 -10.24 10.58 -18.01
C TYR A 342 -9.59 9.64 -16.99
N LYS A 343 -8.68 10.16 -16.14
CA LYS A 343 -8.07 9.36 -15.07
C LYS A 343 -9.11 8.91 -14.04
N LEU A 344 -10.06 9.78 -13.70
CA LEU A 344 -11.18 9.44 -12.81
C LEU A 344 -12.11 8.39 -13.44
N TYR A 345 -12.39 8.47 -14.74
CA TYR A 345 -13.15 7.42 -15.43
C TYR A 345 -12.42 6.07 -15.47
N ILE A 346 -11.10 6.06 -15.67
CA ILE A 346 -10.29 4.83 -15.60
C ILE A 346 -10.38 4.24 -14.19
N LEU A 347 -10.19 5.06 -13.15
CA LEU A 347 -10.28 4.63 -11.76
C LEU A 347 -11.68 4.06 -11.44
N LEU A 348 -12.74 4.71 -11.92
CA LEU A 348 -14.12 4.25 -11.78
C LEU A 348 -14.36 2.92 -12.50
N ALA A 349 -13.84 2.75 -13.71
CA ALA A 349 -13.98 1.51 -14.48
C ALA A 349 -13.32 0.32 -13.77
N VAL A 350 -12.12 0.52 -13.21
CA VAL A 350 -11.41 -0.52 -12.44
C VAL A 350 -12.15 -0.82 -11.12
N LEU A 351 -12.73 0.18 -10.47
CA LEU A 351 -13.59 -0.02 -9.29
C LEU A 351 -14.83 -0.86 -9.64
N VAL A 352 -15.55 -0.52 -10.72
CA VAL A 352 -16.73 -1.28 -11.16
C VAL A 352 -16.36 -2.72 -11.49
N LEU A 353 -15.24 -2.94 -12.18
CA LEU A 353 -14.74 -4.29 -12.44
C LEU A 353 -14.49 -5.05 -11.15
N THR A 354 -13.90 -4.41 -10.14
CA THR A 354 -13.64 -4.99 -8.82
C THR A 354 -14.93 -5.37 -8.09
N VAL A 355 -15.95 -4.50 -8.12
CA VAL A 355 -17.28 -4.74 -7.54
C VAL A 355 -18.00 -5.91 -8.21
N ILE A 356 -17.71 -6.19 -9.49
CA ILE A 356 -18.28 -7.33 -10.20
C ILE A 356 -17.48 -8.62 -9.90
N THR A 357 -16.16 -8.57 -9.94
CA THR A 357 -15.33 -9.78 -9.83
C THR A 357 -15.24 -10.32 -8.41
N TYR A 358 -15.19 -9.45 -7.39
CA TYR A 358 -15.06 -9.87 -6.00
C TYR A 358 -16.24 -10.74 -5.50
N PRO A 359 -17.51 -10.35 -5.67
CA PRO A 359 -18.64 -11.18 -5.26
C PRO A 359 -18.70 -12.54 -5.97
N ILE A 360 -18.20 -12.64 -7.20
CA ILE A 360 -18.10 -13.93 -7.92
C ILE A 360 -17.17 -14.89 -7.20
N VAL A 361 -16.03 -14.40 -6.69
CA VAL A 361 -15.09 -15.20 -5.90
C VAL A 361 -15.73 -15.61 -4.58
N GLU A 362 -16.32 -14.65 -3.85
CA GLU A 362 -16.94 -14.92 -2.56
C GLU A 362 -18.10 -15.93 -2.67
N TYR A 363 -18.95 -15.79 -3.70
CA TYR A 363 -20.06 -16.72 -3.95
C TYR A 363 -19.56 -18.13 -4.29
N ARG A 364 -18.52 -18.25 -5.12
CA ARG A 364 -17.95 -19.56 -5.47
C ARG A 364 -17.26 -20.22 -4.29
N GLU A 365 -16.53 -19.46 -3.46
CA GLU A 365 -15.95 -19.99 -2.22
C GLU A 365 -17.02 -20.37 -1.19
N HIS A 366 -18.14 -19.64 -1.13
CA HIS A 366 -19.26 -20.04 -0.28
C HIS A 366 -19.88 -21.37 -0.71
N LYS A 367 -19.93 -21.63 -2.02
CA LYS A 367 -20.45 -22.89 -2.57
C LYS A 367 -19.45 -24.04 -2.45
N ASN A 368 -18.17 -23.77 -2.68
CA ASN A 368 -17.07 -24.74 -2.69
C ASN A 368 -15.95 -24.25 -1.75
N PRO A 369 -16.09 -24.44 -0.42
CA PRO A 369 -15.14 -23.92 0.54
C PRO A 369 -13.77 -24.58 0.39
N THR A 370 -12.72 -23.77 0.44
CA THR A 370 -11.34 -24.28 0.50
C THR A 370 -11.10 -25.00 1.82
N LEU A 371 -10.64 -26.24 1.76
CA LEU A 371 -10.35 -27.05 2.94
C LEU A 371 -9.22 -26.41 3.77
N PRO A 372 -9.37 -26.32 5.11
CA PRO A 372 -8.29 -25.86 5.98
C PRO A 372 -7.14 -26.86 5.94
N VAL A 373 -5.90 -26.34 5.92
CA VAL A 373 -4.71 -27.18 6.07
C VAL A 373 -4.65 -27.65 7.53
N ILE A 374 -4.83 -28.96 7.75
CA ILE A 374 -4.55 -29.60 9.03
C ILE A 374 -3.04 -29.89 9.04
N ASP A 375 -2.28 -29.16 9.84
CA ASP A 375 -0.86 -29.45 10.05
C ASP A 375 -0.73 -30.86 10.68
N GLY A 376 -0.26 -31.86 9.92
CA GLY A 376 0.23 -33.12 10.51
C GLY A 376 0.00 -34.45 9.79
N THR A 377 -0.62 -34.54 8.61
CA THR A 377 -0.83 -35.85 7.95
C THR A 377 -0.26 -35.91 6.54
N SER A 378 0.62 -36.88 6.32
CA SER A 378 1.22 -37.29 5.04
C SER A 378 0.17 -37.59 3.96
N ASP A 379 0.54 -37.35 2.70
CA ASP A 379 -0.23 -37.55 1.44
C ASP A 379 -1.07 -38.85 1.39
N ASP A 380 -0.61 -39.94 2.01
CA ASP A 380 -1.31 -41.24 1.98
C ASP A 380 -2.54 -41.33 2.91
N SER A 381 -2.61 -40.47 3.93
CA SER A 381 -3.81 -40.33 4.78
C SER A 381 -4.91 -39.48 4.12
N GLU A 382 -4.55 -38.67 3.11
CA GLU A 382 -5.44 -37.73 2.42
C GLU A 382 -6.44 -38.48 1.52
N LYS A 383 -6.00 -39.53 0.82
CA LYS A 383 -6.89 -40.40 0.00
C LYS A 383 -7.84 -41.26 0.83
N ALA A 384 -7.46 -41.60 2.06
CA ALA A 384 -8.33 -42.32 2.99
C ALA A 384 -9.38 -41.40 3.62
N TYR A 385 -9.06 -40.11 3.81
CA TYR A 385 -9.98 -39.09 4.30
C TYR A 385 -10.95 -38.61 3.21
N GLU A 386 -10.51 -38.48 1.96
CA GLU A 386 -11.36 -38.16 0.80
C GLU A 386 -12.49 -39.18 0.60
N LYS A 387 -12.25 -40.47 0.91
CA LYS A 387 -13.29 -41.51 0.88
C LYS A 387 -14.23 -41.51 2.08
N GLY A 388 -13.84 -40.88 3.19
CA GLY A 388 -14.63 -40.83 4.42
C GLY A 388 -15.55 -39.61 4.54
N GLN A 389 -15.33 -38.57 3.74
CA GLN A 389 -16.06 -37.30 3.84
C GLN A 389 -17.32 -37.19 2.96
N GLU A 390 -17.62 -38.16 2.09
CA GLU A 390 -18.94 -38.22 1.43
C GLU A 390 -20.09 -38.41 2.45
N GLU A 391 -19.81 -38.81 3.69
CA GLU A 391 -20.83 -39.00 4.74
C GLU A 391 -20.95 -37.85 5.76
N ASP A 392 -20.03 -36.88 5.80
CA ASP A 392 -19.97 -35.88 6.90
C ASP A 392 -19.94 -34.42 6.41
N GLU A 393 -20.89 -34.09 5.53
CA GLU A 393 -21.11 -32.75 4.94
C GLU A 393 -21.58 -31.69 5.98
N LYS A 394 -21.65 -32.01 7.28
CA LYS A 394 -22.27 -31.17 8.31
C LYS A 394 -21.30 -30.36 9.19
N ASN A 395 -19.98 -30.61 9.16
CA ASN A 395 -19.04 -30.00 10.10
C ASN A 395 -17.84 -29.26 9.45
N VAL A 396 -17.98 -28.74 8.23
CA VAL A 396 -17.00 -27.78 7.69
C VAL A 396 -17.31 -26.39 8.24
N ILE A 397 -16.47 -25.90 9.15
CA ILE A 397 -16.55 -24.52 9.65
C ILE A 397 -16.33 -23.57 8.48
N ARG A 398 -17.41 -22.92 8.02
CA ARG A 398 -17.39 -21.94 6.91
C ARG A 398 -16.46 -20.77 7.26
N GLN A 399 -15.43 -20.58 6.46
CA GLN A 399 -14.46 -19.48 6.64
C GLN A 399 -14.95 -18.14 6.06
N THR A 400 -16.08 -18.13 5.36
CA THR A 400 -16.72 -16.94 4.79
C THR A 400 -18.14 -16.77 5.37
N GLN A 401 -18.34 -15.70 6.13
CA GLN A 401 -19.66 -15.21 6.51
C GLN A 401 -20.04 -14.11 5.51
N MET A 402 -21.09 -14.35 4.72
CA MET A 402 -21.68 -13.36 3.81
C MET A 402 -22.25 -12.17 4.59
#